data_AF-A0A1D9PBI3-F1
#
_entry.id   AF-A0A1D9PBI3-F1
#
_cell.length_a   1.000
_cell.length_b   1.000
_cell.length_c   1.000
_cell.angle_alpha   90.00
_cell.angle_beta   90.00
_cell.angle_gamma   90.00
#
_symmetry.space_group_name_H-M   'P 1'
#
loop_
_entity.id
_entity.type
_entity.pdbx_description
1 polymer ?
#
loop_
_entity_poly.entity_id
_entity_poly.type
_entity_poly.pdbx_seq_one_letter_code
_entity_poly.pdbx_strand_id
1 'polypeptide(L)'
;MREFNTKEKLIIKQIANIDVSSMATCSKFLQDNFFTKDTKKALIVNHTTKDILFYIEPNLYNDINEIRKSNYELFELLVLLKYLKENRYISLITTKQPVSSFEALYSEFDSSISQNGNQLILNTNGDYLLTNQPDLIKDSNNQIILKGGLLNEYYDLINDTVFGLIFPSQELIQLVKHNFKSKEDRKHRQNICAAWFGIVIALILGLLGIWNPLENDSEVKTKQSIQILNKLDTIKNNSLKSSSYLNEINTRLKKQYTQKKKP
;
A
#
# COMPACT_ATOMS: atom_id res chain seq x y z
N MET A 1 -12.03 5.81 6.53
CA MET A 1 -12.19 4.58 5.73
C MET A 1 -12.02 3.40 6.69
N ARG A 2 -12.83 2.34 6.57
CA ARG A 2 -12.68 1.15 7.44
C ARG A 2 -11.29 0.54 7.23
N GLU A 3 -10.64 0.10 8.30
CA GLU A 3 -9.44 -0.70 8.20
C GLU A 3 -9.78 -2.15 7.84
N PHE A 4 -9.07 -2.69 6.86
CA PHE A 4 -9.21 -4.09 6.44
C PHE A 4 -8.14 -4.95 7.08
N ASN A 5 -8.53 -6.14 7.54
CA ASN A 5 -7.58 -7.11 8.04
C ASN A 5 -6.80 -7.80 6.90
N THR A 6 -5.86 -8.68 7.24
CA THR A 6 -5.00 -9.34 6.25
C THR A 6 -5.79 -10.21 5.27
N LYS A 7 -6.79 -10.97 5.73
CA LYS A 7 -7.63 -11.85 4.88
C LYS A 7 -8.47 -11.00 3.93
N GLU A 8 -9.15 -9.98 4.44
CA GLU A 8 -9.95 -9.06 3.63
C GLU A 8 -9.12 -8.37 2.55
N LYS A 9 -7.90 -7.92 2.90
CA LYS A 9 -6.97 -7.32 1.93
C LYS A 9 -6.59 -8.28 0.81
N LEU A 10 -6.44 -9.58 1.09
CA LEU A 10 -6.15 -10.58 0.07
C LEU A 10 -7.33 -10.74 -0.89
N ILE A 11 -8.55 -10.87 -0.36
CA ILE A 11 -9.78 -10.96 -1.16
C ILE A 11 -9.95 -9.70 -2.02
N ILE A 12 -9.79 -8.51 -1.44
CA ILE A 12 -9.90 -7.24 -2.16
C ILE A 12 -8.88 -7.15 -3.30
N LYS A 13 -7.64 -7.62 -3.08
CA LYS A 13 -6.62 -7.68 -4.14
C LYS A 13 -7.05 -8.60 -5.27
N GLN A 14 -7.61 -9.76 -4.96
CA GLN A 14 -8.10 -10.70 -5.98
C GLN A 14 -9.27 -10.10 -6.78
N ILE A 15 -10.24 -9.46 -6.10
CA ILE A 15 -11.36 -8.77 -6.74
C ILE A 15 -10.86 -7.63 -7.66
N ALA A 16 -9.90 -6.84 -7.21
CA ALA A 16 -9.35 -5.73 -7.99
C ALA A 16 -8.62 -6.17 -9.27
N ASN A 17 -8.22 -7.44 -9.34
CA ASN A 17 -7.54 -8.02 -10.50
C ASN A 17 -8.51 -8.75 -11.45
N ILE A 18 -9.81 -8.75 -11.18
CA ILE A 18 -10.81 -9.31 -12.10
C ILE A 18 -10.75 -8.53 -13.41
N ASP A 19 -10.59 -9.25 -14.52
CA ASP A 19 -10.60 -8.66 -15.85
C ASP A 19 -12.00 -8.13 -16.17
N VAL A 20 -12.11 -6.82 -16.29
CA VAL A 20 -13.37 -6.12 -16.59
C VAL A 20 -13.91 -6.53 -17.96
N SER A 21 -13.06 -7.02 -18.87
CA SER A 21 -13.47 -7.47 -20.21
C SER A 21 -14.11 -8.86 -20.22
N SER A 22 -13.90 -9.68 -19.18
CA SER A 22 -14.27 -11.10 -19.20
C SER A 22 -15.67 -11.42 -18.63
N MET A 23 -16.50 -10.41 -18.33
CA MET A 23 -17.84 -10.57 -17.71
C MET A 23 -17.89 -11.61 -16.59
N ALA A 24 -16.97 -11.51 -15.61
CA ALA A 24 -16.90 -12.48 -14.52
C ALA A 24 -18.13 -12.40 -13.59
N THR A 25 -18.57 -13.56 -13.08
CA THR A 25 -19.59 -13.63 -12.03
C THR A 25 -18.96 -13.68 -10.64
N CYS A 26 -19.64 -13.12 -9.64
CA CYS A 26 -19.21 -13.20 -8.24
C CYS A 26 -19.20 -14.66 -7.76
N SER A 27 -20.18 -15.46 -8.16
CA SER A 27 -20.24 -16.89 -7.84
C SER A 27 -19.02 -17.65 -8.35
N LYS A 28 -18.57 -17.39 -9.58
CA LYS A 28 -17.35 -18.01 -10.12
C LYS A 28 -16.10 -17.53 -9.40
N PHE A 29 -15.99 -16.23 -9.14
CA PHE A 29 -14.90 -15.68 -8.31
C PHE A 29 -14.83 -16.40 -6.95
N LEU A 30 -15.97 -16.61 -6.30
CA LEU A 30 -16.05 -17.28 -5.01
C LEU A 30 -15.73 -18.78 -5.09
N GLN A 31 -16.16 -19.48 -6.15
CA GLN A 31 -15.76 -20.86 -6.41
C GLN A 31 -14.23 -20.99 -6.55
N ASP A 32 -13.58 -20.02 -7.20
CA ASP A 32 -12.14 -20.08 -7.47
C ASP A 32 -11.27 -19.67 -6.28
N ASN A 33 -11.81 -18.90 -5.33
CA ASN A 33 -11.02 -18.28 -4.25
C ASN A 33 -11.44 -18.68 -2.82
N PHE A 34 -12.68 -19.14 -2.60
CA PHE A 34 -13.20 -19.45 -1.27
C PHE A 34 -13.81 -20.86 -1.15
N PHE A 35 -14.63 -21.27 -2.12
CA PHE A 35 -15.26 -22.60 -2.16
C PHE A 35 -14.42 -23.58 -2.99
N THR A 36 -13.17 -23.79 -2.58
CA THR A 36 -12.20 -24.59 -3.32
C THR A 36 -12.02 -25.98 -2.72
N LYS A 37 -11.42 -26.89 -3.50
CA LYS A 37 -11.01 -28.21 -3.03
C LYS A 37 -10.16 -28.18 -1.75
N ASP A 38 -9.32 -27.16 -1.59
CA ASP A 38 -8.43 -27.02 -0.42
C ASP A 38 -9.21 -26.58 0.83
N THR A 39 -10.21 -25.72 0.67
CA THR A 39 -11.02 -25.26 1.80
C THR A 39 -12.11 -26.25 2.19
N LYS A 40 -12.48 -27.18 1.27
CA LYS A 40 -13.55 -28.17 1.44
C LYS A 40 -14.83 -27.54 1.97
N LYS A 41 -15.18 -26.39 1.40
CA LYS A 41 -16.40 -25.64 1.68
C LYS A 41 -17.23 -25.56 0.43
N ALA A 42 -18.54 -25.76 0.57
CA ALA A 42 -19.47 -25.56 -0.53
C ALA A 42 -20.69 -24.76 -0.07
N LEU A 43 -21.36 -24.11 -1.00
CA LEU A 43 -22.63 -23.44 -0.77
C LEU A 43 -23.61 -23.90 -1.83
N ILE A 44 -24.80 -24.34 -1.42
CA ILE A 44 -25.90 -24.65 -2.34
C ILE A 44 -27.08 -23.77 -1.99
N VAL A 45 -27.65 -23.13 -3.02
CA VAL A 45 -28.82 -22.27 -2.90
C VAL A 45 -29.93 -22.83 -3.78
N ASN A 46 -31.10 -23.04 -3.19
CA ASN A 46 -32.33 -23.32 -3.90
C ASN A 46 -33.18 -22.04 -3.95
N HIS A 47 -33.25 -21.41 -5.11
CA HIS A 47 -33.99 -20.16 -5.29
C HIS A 47 -35.52 -20.33 -5.22
N THR A 48 -36.02 -21.55 -5.41
CA THR A 48 -37.47 -21.83 -5.37
C THR A 48 -37.98 -21.89 -3.94
N THR A 49 -37.27 -22.60 -3.07
CA THR A 49 -37.65 -22.74 -1.65
C THR A 49 -36.95 -21.73 -0.73
N LYS A 50 -35.98 -20.98 -1.26
CA LYS A 50 -35.06 -20.11 -0.49
C LYS A 50 -34.21 -20.88 0.52
N ASP A 51 -33.96 -22.16 0.26
CA ASP A 51 -33.07 -22.94 1.10
C ASP A 51 -31.60 -22.63 0.77
N ILE A 52 -30.80 -22.52 1.82
CA ILE A 52 -29.35 -22.37 1.73
C ILE A 52 -28.70 -23.41 2.60
N LEU A 53 -27.81 -24.18 2.00
CA LEU A 53 -26.96 -25.12 2.72
C LEU A 53 -25.50 -24.71 2.55
N PHE A 54 -24.84 -24.49 3.68
CA PHE A 54 -23.40 -24.28 3.72
C PHE A 54 -22.74 -25.55 4.25
N TYR A 55 -21.82 -26.09 3.45
CA TYR A 55 -21.16 -27.36 3.72
C TYR A 55 -19.71 -27.18 4.09
N ILE A 56 -19.24 -28.06 4.97
CA ILE A 56 -17.84 -28.19 5.38
C ILE A 56 -17.44 -29.66 5.36
N GLU A 57 -16.13 -29.92 5.52
CA GLU A 57 -15.60 -31.28 5.62
C GLU A 57 -16.27 -32.07 6.78
N PRO A 58 -16.67 -33.35 6.57
CA PRO A 58 -17.37 -34.14 7.58
C PRO A 58 -16.64 -34.26 8.91
N ASN A 59 -15.30 -34.33 8.87
CA ASN A 59 -14.46 -34.41 10.07
C ASN A 59 -14.57 -33.15 10.94
N LEU A 60 -14.75 -31.98 10.32
CA LEU A 60 -14.90 -30.70 11.02
C LEU A 60 -16.33 -30.51 11.55
N TYR A 61 -17.32 -31.16 10.93
CA TYR A 61 -18.72 -31.05 11.31
C TYR A 61 -19.05 -31.69 12.68
N ASN A 62 -18.15 -32.47 13.26
CA ASN A 62 -18.34 -33.03 14.60
C ASN A 62 -17.86 -32.08 15.72
N ASP A 63 -17.16 -30.99 15.38
CA ASP A 63 -16.69 -29.99 16.33
C ASP A 63 -17.45 -28.67 16.16
N ILE A 64 -18.22 -28.29 17.19
CA ILE A 64 -19.00 -27.05 17.21
C ILE A 64 -18.13 -25.80 17.02
N ASN A 65 -16.87 -25.82 17.46
CA ASN A 65 -15.96 -24.69 17.29
C ASN A 65 -15.52 -24.54 15.84
N GLU A 66 -15.25 -25.65 15.14
CA GLU A 66 -14.90 -25.62 13.71
C GLU A 66 -16.10 -25.25 12.83
N ILE A 67 -17.32 -25.69 13.19
CA ILE A 67 -18.55 -25.20 12.54
C ILE A 67 -18.68 -23.68 12.71
N ARG A 68 -18.57 -23.18 13.94
CA ARG A 68 -18.68 -21.74 14.24
C ARG A 68 -17.62 -20.93 13.50
N LYS A 69 -16.38 -21.41 13.47
CA LYS A 69 -15.27 -20.79 12.74
C LYS A 69 -15.53 -20.76 11.23
N SER A 70 -16.04 -21.84 10.65
CA SER A 70 -16.38 -21.90 9.23
C SER A 70 -17.52 -20.94 8.87
N ASN A 71 -18.56 -20.88 9.69
CA ASN A 71 -19.64 -19.90 9.54
C ASN A 71 -19.12 -18.47 9.69
N TYR A 72 -18.26 -18.20 10.67
CA TYR A 72 -17.66 -16.89 10.86
C TYR A 72 -16.88 -16.45 9.62
N GLU A 73 -16.07 -17.33 9.03
CA GLU A 73 -15.33 -17.02 7.80
C GLU A 73 -16.25 -16.72 6.61
N LEU A 74 -17.35 -17.45 6.48
CA LEU A 74 -18.38 -17.14 5.47
C LEU A 74 -19.01 -15.77 5.71
N PHE A 75 -19.44 -15.47 6.94
CA PHE A 75 -20.06 -14.18 7.23
C PHE A 75 -19.11 -13.01 7.11
N GLU A 76 -17.84 -13.18 7.49
CA GLU A 76 -16.79 -12.17 7.29
C GLU A 76 -16.66 -11.82 5.80
N LEU A 77 -16.67 -12.82 4.93
CA LEU A 77 -16.66 -12.64 3.48
C LEU A 77 -17.94 -11.94 2.97
N LEU A 78 -19.12 -12.38 3.39
CA LEU A 78 -20.39 -11.78 2.96
C LEU A 78 -20.50 -10.31 3.39
N VAL A 79 -20.08 -10.00 4.63
CA VAL A 79 -20.05 -8.62 5.16
C VAL A 79 -19.02 -7.77 4.40
N LEU A 80 -17.86 -8.33 4.05
CA LEU A 80 -16.89 -7.65 3.20
C LEU A 80 -17.49 -7.30 1.83
N LEU A 81 -18.08 -8.28 1.13
CA LEU A 81 -18.68 -8.06 -0.19
C LEU A 81 -19.81 -7.02 -0.13
N LYS A 82 -20.68 -7.11 0.87
CA LYS A 82 -21.73 -6.12 1.13
C LYS A 82 -21.14 -4.73 1.34
N TYR A 83 -20.13 -4.60 2.20
CA TYR A 83 -19.45 -3.33 2.44
C TYR A 83 -18.86 -2.74 1.15
N LEU A 84 -18.16 -3.55 0.36
CA LEU A 84 -17.57 -3.10 -0.90
C LEU A 84 -18.64 -2.63 -1.89
N LYS A 85 -19.77 -3.33 -1.96
CA LYS A 85 -20.92 -2.97 -2.81
C LYS A 85 -21.56 -1.66 -2.36
N GLU A 86 -21.91 -1.54 -1.07
CA GLU A 86 -22.55 -0.34 -0.51
C GLU A 86 -21.67 0.91 -0.65
N ASN A 87 -20.35 0.74 -0.56
CA ASN A 87 -19.38 1.83 -0.73
C ASN A 87 -18.91 1.99 -2.19
N ARG A 88 -19.56 1.33 -3.15
CA ARG A 88 -19.32 1.43 -4.60
C ARG A 88 -17.90 1.04 -5.04
N TYR A 89 -17.18 0.26 -4.24
CA TYR A 89 -15.90 -0.34 -4.62
C TYR A 89 -16.08 -1.50 -5.61
N ILE A 90 -17.22 -2.19 -5.53
CA ILE A 90 -17.65 -3.16 -6.54
C ILE A 90 -19.07 -2.83 -6.98
N SER A 91 -19.38 -3.14 -8.24
CA SER A 91 -20.75 -3.22 -8.73
C SER A 91 -21.13 -4.68 -8.90
N LEU A 92 -22.26 -5.08 -8.33
CA LEU A 92 -22.84 -6.40 -8.50
C LEU A 92 -24.15 -6.24 -9.29
N ILE A 93 -24.17 -6.73 -10.52
CA ILE A 93 -25.34 -6.64 -11.41
C ILE A 93 -26.01 -8.00 -11.44
N THR A 94 -27.14 -8.11 -10.74
CA THR A 94 -27.97 -9.32 -10.71
C THR A 94 -28.84 -9.40 -11.96
N THR A 95 -28.99 -10.60 -12.54
CA THR A 95 -30.02 -10.86 -13.53
C THR A 95 -31.37 -10.99 -12.80
N LYS A 96 -32.45 -10.46 -13.38
CA LYS A 96 -33.78 -10.40 -12.73
C LYS A 96 -34.38 -11.78 -12.40
N GLN A 97 -33.84 -12.85 -12.98
CA GLN A 97 -34.20 -14.23 -12.65
C GLN A 97 -32.92 -15.06 -12.51
N PRO A 98 -32.86 -15.97 -11.53
CA PRO A 98 -31.80 -16.97 -11.46
C PRO A 98 -31.91 -17.87 -12.70
N VAL A 99 -30.75 -18.23 -13.27
CA VAL A 99 -30.69 -19.04 -14.50
C VAL A 99 -31.13 -20.49 -14.23
N SER A 100 -31.05 -20.93 -12.98
CA SER A 100 -31.45 -22.26 -12.50
C SER A 100 -32.15 -22.19 -11.14
N SER A 101 -32.96 -23.19 -10.82
CA SER A 101 -33.57 -23.31 -9.47
C SER A 101 -32.53 -23.61 -8.40
N PHE A 102 -31.42 -24.26 -8.77
CA PHE A 102 -30.31 -24.59 -7.89
C PHE A 102 -29.01 -23.98 -8.42
N GLU A 103 -28.27 -23.33 -7.54
CA GLU A 103 -26.91 -22.89 -7.80
C GLU A 103 -26.00 -23.48 -6.72
N ALA A 104 -24.85 -24.03 -7.13
CA ALA A 104 -23.87 -24.62 -6.23
C ALA A 104 -22.50 -23.97 -6.44
N LEU A 105 -21.84 -23.64 -5.33
CA LEU A 105 -20.51 -23.07 -5.31
C LEU A 105 -19.57 -24.07 -4.66
N TYR A 106 -18.79 -24.74 -5.50
CA TYR A 106 -17.60 -25.50 -5.14
C TYR A 106 -16.78 -25.68 -6.42
N SER A 107 -15.46 -25.61 -6.34
CA SER A 107 -14.59 -25.63 -7.52
C SER A 107 -14.70 -26.92 -8.36
N GLU A 108 -15.14 -28.02 -7.74
CA GLU A 108 -15.31 -29.32 -8.39
C GLU A 108 -16.76 -29.57 -8.88
N PHE A 109 -17.67 -28.61 -8.71
CA PHE A 109 -19.05 -28.72 -9.20
C PHE A 109 -19.18 -28.11 -10.60
N ASP A 110 -20.03 -28.74 -11.41
CA ASP A 110 -20.34 -28.26 -12.74
C ASP A 110 -21.27 -27.04 -12.67
N SER A 111 -21.18 -26.18 -13.67
CA SER A 111 -22.04 -24.99 -13.78
C SER A 111 -23.52 -25.32 -13.96
N SER A 112 -23.83 -26.52 -14.48
CA SER A 112 -25.19 -27.01 -14.69
C SER A 112 -25.45 -28.22 -13.82
N ILE A 113 -26.29 -28.05 -12.81
CA ILE A 113 -26.74 -29.13 -11.93
C ILE A 113 -27.91 -29.83 -12.62
N SER A 114 -27.84 -31.16 -12.71
CA SER A 114 -28.95 -31.96 -13.25
C SER A 114 -29.73 -32.60 -12.12
N GLN A 115 -31.06 -32.67 -12.27
CA GLN A 115 -31.93 -33.34 -11.31
C GLN A 115 -32.44 -34.65 -11.92
N ASN A 116 -32.24 -35.76 -11.20
CA ASN A 116 -32.79 -37.07 -11.55
C ASN A 116 -33.61 -37.59 -10.36
N GLY A 117 -34.93 -37.39 -10.41
CA GLY A 117 -35.83 -37.71 -9.32
C GLY A 117 -35.46 -36.97 -8.02
N ASN A 118 -35.09 -37.73 -6.99
CA ASN A 118 -34.69 -37.21 -5.68
C ASN A 118 -33.19 -36.93 -5.56
N GLN A 119 -32.44 -36.99 -6.67
CA GLN A 119 -31.00 -36.80 -6.67
C GLN A 119 -30.64 -35.56 -7.50
N LEU A 120 -29.82 -34.68 -6.95
CA LEU A 120 -29.15 -33.61 -7.70
C LEU A 120 -27.72 -34.05 -7.96
N ILE A 121 -27.36 -34.18 -9.24
CA ILE A 121 -25.99 -34.50 -9.67
C ILE A 121 -25.23 -33.18 -9.82
N LEU A 122 -24.14 -33.07 -9.07
CA LEU A 122 -23.35 -31.85 -8.90
C LEU A 122 -22.17 -31.78 -9.86
N ASN A 123 -21.67 -32.92 -10.34
CA ASN A 123 -20.62 -32.96 -11.35
C ASN A 123 -20.58 -34.26 -12.19
N THR A 124 -19.76 -34.25 -13.23
CA THR A 124 -19.46 -35.41 -14.09
C THR A 124 -18.82 -36.60 -13.36
N ASN A 125 -18.18 -36.39 -12.20
CA ASN A 125 -17.61 -37.48 -11.37
C ASN A 125 -18.69 -38.28 -10.63
N GLY A 126 -19.94 -37.81 -10.68
CA GLY A 126 -21.09 -38.45 -10.05
C GLY A 126 -21.28 -38.04 -8.60
N ASP A 127 -20.71 -36.91 -8.16
CA ASP A 127 -21.04 -36.34 -6.85
C ASP A 127 -22.49 -35.87 -6.85
N TYR A 128 -23.19 -36.07 -5.74
CA TYR A 128 -24.60 -35.80 -5.65
C TYR A 128 -25.08 -35.46 -4.24
N LEU A 129 -26.28 -34.89 -4.16
CA LEU A 129 -27.05 -34.84 -2.91
C LEU A 129 -28.45 -35.38 -3.14
N LEU A 130 -29.06 -35.90 -2.07
CA LEU A 130 -30.44 -36.36 -2.11
C LEU A 130 -31.36 -35.26 -1.59
N THR A 131 -32.43 -34.93 -2.32
CA THR A 131 -33.35 -33.84 -1.94
C THR A 131 -34.07 -34.09 -0.62
N ASN A 132 -34.18 -35.35 -0.18
CA ASN A 132 -34.74 -35.73 1.11
C ASN A 132 -33.71 -35.78 2.26
N GLN A 133 -32.42 -35.67 1.94
CA GLN A 133 -31.30 -35.58 2.90
C GLN A 133 -30.29 -34.55 2.38
N PRO A 134 -30.73 -33.27 2.25
CA PRO A 134 -29.93 -32.27 1.59
C PRO A 134 -28.67 -31.92 2.37
N ASP A 135 -28.58 -32.24 3.66
CA ASP A 135 -27.42 -31.98 4.52
C ASP A 135 -26.18 -32.80 4.15
N LEU A 136 -26.28 -33.77 3.23
CA LEU A 136 -25.17 -34.65 2.85
C LEU A 136 -24.89 -34.56 1.35
N ILE A 137 -23.63 -34.25 1.01
CA ILE A 137 -23.10 -34.46 -0.34
C ILE A 137 -22.26 -35.72 -0.33
N LYS A 138 -22.50 -36.57 -1.33
CA LYS A 138 -21.85 -37.87 -1.47
C LYS A 138 -21.17 -37.99 -2.82
N ASP A 139 -20.11 -38.79 -2.86
CA ASP A 139 -19.47 -39.20 -4.11
C ASP A 139 -20.24 -40.34 -4.79
N SER A 140 -19.76 -40.74 -5.97
CA SER A 140 -20.30 -41.89 -6.73
C SER A 140 -20.21 -43.24 -5.99
N ASN A 141 -19.41 -43.35 -4.92
CA ASN A 141 -19.31 -44.52 -4.05
C ASN A 141 -20.20 -44.40 -2.80
N ASN A 142 -21.07 -43.40 -2.73
CA ASN A 142 -21.97 -43.11 -1.61
C ASN A 142 -21.23 -42.77 -0.30
N GLN A 143 -19.96 -42.32 -0.39
CA GLN A 143 -19.19 -41.78 0.73
C GLN A 143 -19.54 -40.31 0.94
N ILE A 144 -19.68 -39.89 2.20
CA ILE A 144 -19.97 -38.50 2.52
C ILE A 144 -18.70 -37.67 2.32
N ILE A 145 -18.74 -36.73 1.39
CA ILE A 145 -17.61 -35.84 1.09
C ILE A 145 -17.76 -34.47 1.74
N LEU A 146 -19.00 -34.01 1.97
CA LEU A 146 -19.29 -32.75 2.64
C LEU A 146 -20.60 -32.86 3.45
N LYS A 147 -20.66 -32.14 4.56
CA LYS A 147 -21.84 -32.08 5.44
C LYS A 147 -22.28 -30.63 5.67
N GLY A 148 -23.59 -30.40 5.52
CA GLY A 148 -24.20 -29.08 5.42
C GLY A 148 -25.08 -28.72 6.59
N GLY A 149 -25.08 -27.43 6.92
CA GLY A 149 -26.04 -26.79 7.82
C GLY A 149 -26.91 -25.79 7.08
N LEU A 150 -28.16 -25.63 7.52
CA LEU A 150 -29.10 -24.65 6.98
C LEU A 150 -28.71 -23.22 7.38
N LEU A 151 -28.83 -22.29 6.45
CA LEU A 151 -28.61 -20.85 6.62
C LEU A 151 -29.73 -20.03 5.96
N ASN A 152 -30.94 -20.57 5.93
CA ASN A 152 -32.09 -20.01 5.20
C ASN A 152 -32.42 -18.57 5.62
N GLU A 153 -32.23 -18.22 6.90
CA GLU A 153 -32.47 -16.88 7.42
C GLU A 153 -31.56 -15.82 6.80
N TYR A 154 -30.47 -16.22 6.15
CA TYR A 154 -29.52 -15.34 5.46
C TYR A 154 -29.71 -15.33 3.95
N TYR A 155 -30.83 -15.86 3.44
CA TYR A 155 -31.08 -15.96 2.00
C TYR A 155 -30.90 -14.65 1.25
N ASP A 156 -31.53 -13.57 1.71
CA ASP A 156 -31.46 -12.29 1.02
C ASP A 156 -30.04 -11.71 1.03
N LEU A 157 -29.29 -11.89 2.13
CA LEU A 157 -27.89 -11.43 2.23
C LEU A 157 -27.00 -12.19 1.26
N ILE A 158 -27.10 -13.52 1.23
CA ILE A 158 -26.30 -14.38 0.35
C ILE A 158 -26.66 -14.07 -1.10
N ASN A 159 -27.96 -14.03 -1.41
CA ASN A 159 -28.41 -13.78 -2.77
C ASN A 159 -27.94 -12.41 -3.28
N ASP A 160 -27.95 -11.37 -2.43
CA ASP A 160 -27.55 -10.01 -2.79
C ASP A 160 -26.04 -9.80 -2.90
N THR A 161 -25.21 -10.74 -2.43
CA THR A 161 -23.73 -10.61 -2.40
C THR A 161 -23.00 -11.64 -3.24
N VAL A 162 -23.57 -12.82 -3.45
CA VAL A 162 -22.92 -13.97 -4.09
C VAL A 162 -23.23 -14.07 -5.59
N PHE A 163 -24.43 -13.67 -6.02
CA PHE A 163 -24.90 -13.92 -7.39
C PHE A 163 -24.94 -12.65 -8.25
N GLY A 164 -24.56 -12.77 -9.51
CA GLY A 164 -24.50 -11.67 -10.48
C GLY A 164 -23.10 -11.39 -11.01
N LEU A 165 -23.04 -10.48 -11.98
CA LEU A 165 -21.78 -10.00 -12.56
C LEU A 165 -21.07 -9.08 -11.58
N ILE A 166 -19.77 -9.27 -11.40
CA ILE A 166 -18.95 -8.45 -10.50
C ILE A 166 -18.01 -7.56 -11.31
N PHE A 167 -18.02 -6.26 -10.99
CA PHE A 167 -17.14 -5.28 -11.61
C PHE A 167 -16.38 -4.48 -10.54
N PRO A 168 -15.03 -4.57 -10.48
CA PRO A 168 -14.26 -3.72 -9.59
C PRO A 168 -14.27 -2.26 -10.08
N SER A 169 -14.42 -1.31 -9.16
CA SER A 169 -14.34 0.11 -9.47
C SER A 169 -12.89 0.60 -9.60
N GLN A 170 -12.70 1.75 -10.24
CA GLN A 170 -11.37 2.39 -10.31
C GLN A 170 -10.86 2.80 -8.92
N GLU A 171 -11.75 3.16 -8.00
CA GLU A 171 -11.40 3.47 -6.61
C GLU A 171 -10.84 2.24 -5.89
N LEU A 172 -11.41 1.05 -6.11
CA LEU A 172 -10.90 -0.19 -5.53
C LEU A 172 -9.50 -0.53 -6.06
N ILE A 173 -9.31 -0.40 -7.37
CA ILE A 173 -8.01 -0.63 -8.02
C ILE A 173 -6.96 0.35 -7.47
N GLN A 174 -7.31 1.64 -7.33
CA GLN A 174 -6.41 2.64 -6.73
C GLN A 174 -6.11 2.35 -5.26
N LEU A 175 -7.11 1.89 -4.49
CA LEU A 175 -6.93 1.51 -3.09
C LEU A 175 -5.89 0.39 -2.96
N VAL A 176 -6.02 -0.65 -3.80
CA VAL A 176 -5.07 -1.76 -3.83
C VAL A 176 -3.68 -1.30 -4.27
N LYS A 177 -3.59 -0.51 -5.35
CA LYS A 177 -2.32 0.05 -5.87
C LYS A 177 -1.56 0.88 -4.82
N HIS A 178 -2.28 1.48 -3.87
CA HIS A 178 -1.70 2.27 -2.79
C HIS A 178 -1.64 1.52 -1.45
N ASN A 179 -1.67 0.19 -1.46
CA ASN A 179 -1.57 -0.66 -0.27
C ASN A 179 -2.59 -0.29 0.82
N PHE A 180 -3.83 -0.01 0.41
CA PHE A 180 -4.95 0.34 1.29
C PHE A 180 -4.74 1.63 2.10
N LYS A 181 -3.84 2.51 1.66
CA LYS A 181 -3.60 3.81 2.31
C LYS A 181 -4.46 4.88 1.68
N SER A 182 -5.11 5.70 2.51
CA SER A 182 -5.90 6.82 2.03
C SER A 182 -5.02 7.89 1.37
N LYS A 183 -5.63 8.84 0.65
CA LYS A 183 -4.90 10.02 0.16
C LYS A 183 -4.31 10.85 1.30
N GLU A 184 -5.01 10.92 2.43
CA GLU A 184 -4.57 11.65 3.62
C GLU A 184 -3.38 10.95 4.29
N ASP A 185 -3.40 9.63 4.45
CA ASP A 185 -2.26 8.88 5.00
C ASP A 185 -1.00 9.05 4.15
N ARG A 186 -1.18 9.11 2.82
CA ARG A 186 -0.09 9.36 1.90
C ARG A 186 0.48 10.77 2.04
N LYS A 187 -0.39 11.79 2.09
CA LYS A 187 0.03 13.18 2.34
C LYS A 187 0.70 13.33 3.70
N HIS A 188 0.15 12.70 4.73
CA HIS A 188 0.70 12.73 6.09
C HIS A 188 2.08 12.10 6.13
N ARG A 189 2.28 10.92 5.50
CA ARG A 189 3.60 10.28 5.41
C ARG A 189 4.60 11.13 4.62
N GLN A 190 4.18 11.74 3.52
CA GLN A 190 5.03 12.66 2.74
C GLN A 190 5.44 13.88 3.59
N ASN A 191 4.51 14.47 4.32
CA ASN A 191 4.78 15.60 5.21
C ASN A 191 5.73 15.21 6.35
N ILE A 192 5.57 14.04 6.95
CA ILE A 192 6.50 13.52 7.98
C ILE A 192 7.91 13.32 7.38
N CYS A 193 8.02 12.71 6.21
CA CYS A 193 9.32 12.55 5.54
C CYS A 193 9.97 13.89 5.21
N ALA A 194 9.21 14.85 4.69
CA ALA A 194 9.70 16.19 4.39
C ALA A 194 10.17 16.93 5.66
N ALA A 195 9.43 16.80 6.76
CA ALA A 195 9.81 17.35 8.05
C ALA A 195 11.14 16.74 8.55
N TRP A 196 11.30 15.43 8.46
CA TRP A 196 12.56 14.76 8.82
C TRP A 196 13.73 15.18 7.93
N PHE A 197 13.54 15.32 6.62
CA PHE A 197 14.55 15.88 5.73
C PHE A 197 14.95 17.30 6.15
N GLY A 198 13.98 18.14 6.50
CA GLY A 198 14.22 19.48 7.02
C GLY A 198 15.06 19.47 8.31
N ILE A 199 14.73 18.59 9.25
CA ILE A 199 15.48 18.41 10.50
C ILE A 199 16.93 17.99 10.22
N VAL A 200 17.13 17.02 9.32
CA VAL A 200 18.47 16.54 8.96
C VAL A 200 19.31 17.65 8.30
N ILE A 201 18.73 18.41 7.36
CA ILE A 201 19.42 19.53 6.71
C ILE A 201 19.78 20.62 7.73
N ALA A 202 18.85 20.95 8.63
CA ALA A 202 19.09 21.95 9.67
C ALA A 202 20.22 21.51 10.62
N LEU A 203 20.29 20.23 10.98
CA LEU A 203 21.38 19.66 11.78
C LEU A 203 22.72 19.73 11.04
N ILE A 204 22.75 19.39 9.74
CA ILE A 204 23.97 19.49 8.92
C ILE A 204 24.46 20.94 8.84
N LEU A 205 23.57 21.89 8.57
CA LEU A 205 23.91 23.31 8.52
C LEU A 205 24.36 23.84 9.89
N GLY A 206 23.72 23.41 10.98
CA GLY A 206 24.13 23.74 12.34
C GLY A 206 25.53 23.21 12.67
N LEU A 207 25.83 21.97 12.28
CA LEU A 207 27.16 21.36 12.45
C LEU A 207 28.23 22.05 11.60
N LEU A 208 27.92 22.41 10.35
CA LEU A 208 28.83 23.18 9.48
C LEU A 208 29.05 24.60 10.00
N GLY A 209 28.07 25.22 10.66
CA GLY A 209 28.23 26.53 11.28
C GLY A 209 29.18 26.50 12.49
N ILE A 210 29.15 25.42 13.28
CA ILE A 210 30.08 25.20 14.40
C ILE A 210 31.48 24.86 13.87
N TRP A 211 31.54 24.09 12.78
CA TRP A 211 32.77 23.67 12.14
C TRP A 211 33.08 24.60 10.98
N ASN A 212 33.45 25.85 11.28
CA ASN A 212 33.72 26.86 10.26
C ASN A 212 35.22 26.85 9.87
N PRO A 213 35.66 26.08 8.85
CA PRO A 213 37.06 26.04 8.42
C PRO A 213 37.56 27.36 7.82
N LEU A 214 36.68 28.34 7.62
CA LEU A 214 37.00 29.65 7.03
C LEU A 214 37.50 30.67 8.05
N GLU A 215 37.32 30.45 9.35
CA GLU A 215 37.74 31.42 10.39
C GLU A 215 39.24 31.31 10.73
N ASN A 216 39.86 30.14 10.48
CA ASN A 216 41.29 29.95 10.70
C ASN A 216 42.19 30.60 9.62
N ASP A 217 41.67 30.86 8.42
CA ASP A 217 42.47 31.34 7.29
C ASP A 217 42.56 32.90 7.24
N SER A 218 41.65 33.59 7.92
CA SER A 218 41.59 35.05 7.99
C SER A 218 42.57 35.63 9.02
N GLU A 219 42.76 34.98 10.18
CA GLU A 219 43.73 35.44 11.19
C GLU A 219 45.18 35.38 10.68
N VAL A 220 45.53 34.36 9.91
CA VAL A 220 46.90 34.17 9.38
C VAL A 220 47.26 35.23 8.34
N LYS A 221 46.33 35.56 7.43
CA LYS A 221 46.53 36.62 6.42
C LYS A 221 46.61 38.02 7.04
N THR A 222 45.86 38.26 8.12
CA THR A 222 45.87 39.56 8.82
C THR A 222 47.20 39.79 9.54
N LYS A 223 47.78 38.77 10.18
CA LYS A 223 49.10 38.88 10.82
C LYS A 223 50.23 39.12 9.82
N GLN A 224 50.18 38.49 8.64
CA GLN A 224 51.17 38.72 7.57
C GLN A 224 51.08 40.13 6.96
N SER A 225 49.88 40.65 6.74
CA SER A 225 49.69 42.00 6.19
C SER A 225 50.15 43.10 7.14
N ILE A 226 49.94 42.94 8.46
CA ILE A 226 50.48 43.85 9.49
C ILE A 226 52.02 43.86 9.50
N GLN A 227 52.67 42.70 9.33
CA GLN A 227 54.15 42.63 9.25
C GLN A 227 54.71 43.30 8.00
N ILE A 228 54.03 43.20 6.86
CA ILE A 228 54.43 43.86 5.61
C ILE A 228 54.29 45.39 5.74
N LEU A 229 53.21 45.87 6.36
CA LEU A 229 53.01 47.31 6.59
C LEU A 229 54.11 47.92 7.47
N ASN A 230 54.46 47.24 8.57
CA ASN A 230 55.52 47.72 9.48
C ASN A 230 56.90 47.80 8.79
N LYS A 231 57.19 46.87 7.87
CA LYS A 231 58.41 46.90 7.04
C LYS A 231 58.40 48.06 6.04
N LEU A 232 57.25 48.38 5.45
CA LEU A 232 57.12 49.51 4.53
C LEU A 232 57.28 50.86 5.24
N ASP A 233 56.75 51.02 6.44
CA ASP A 233 56.92 52.24 7.23
C ASP A 233 58.38 52.47 7.67
N THR A 234 59.11 51.40 7.98
CA THR A 234 60.55 51.49 8.26
C THR A 234 61.34 51.91 7.02
N ILE A 235 61.01 51.37 5.84
CA ILE A 235 61.64 51.76 4.57
C ILE A 235 61.35 53.23 4.23
N LYS A 236 60.09 53.67 4.40
CA LYS A 236 59.68 55.05 4.13
C LYS A 236 60.40 56.04 5.05
N ASN A 237 60.49 55.76 6.34
CA ASN A 237 61.22 56.61 7.29
C ASN A 237 62.72 56.68 6.98
N ASN A 238 63.33 55.58 6.56
CA ASN A 238 64.73 55.59 6.12
C ASN A 238 64.94 56.40 4.83
N SER A 239 63.99 56.36 3.88
CA SER A 239 64.07 57.18 2.66
C SER A 239 63.94 58.69 2.94
N LEU A 240 63.07 59.08 3.89
CA LEU A 240 62.90 60.47 4.31
C LEU A 240 64.15 61.00 5.03
N LYS A 241 64.81 60.14 5.81
CA LYS A 241 66.08 60.48 6.43
C LYS A 241 67.19 60.62 5.39
N SER A 242 67.20 59.79 4.35
CA SER A 242 68.17 59.89 3.26
C SER A 242 67.99 61.17 2.42
N SER A 243 66.74 61.57 2.15
CA SER A 243 66.46 62.81 1.41
C SER A 243 66.83 64.07 2.20
N SER A 244 66.68 64.06 3.53
CA SER A 244 67.14 65.17 4.37
C SER A 244 68.67 65.31 4.35
N TYR A 245 69.42 64.20 4.39
CA TYR A 245 70.87 64.21 4.23
C TYR A 245 71.31 64.76 2.86
N LEU A 246 70.63 64.37 1.77
CA LEU A 246 70.94 64.87 0.43
C LEU A 246 70.68 66.38 0.30
N ASN A 247 69.61 66.89 0.92
CA ASN A 247 69.32 68.32 0.96
C ASN A 247 70.38 69.09 1.76
N GLU A 248 70.86 68.53 2.88
CA GLU A 248 71.93 69.15 3.66
C GLU A 248 73.25 69.21 2.86
N ILE A 249 73.61 68.13 2.15
CA ILE A 249 74.78 68.08 1.26
C ILE A 249 74.66 69.13 0.15
N ASN A 250 73.51 69.22 -0.53
CA ASN A 250 73.27 70.22 -1.57
C ASN A 250 73.37 71.65 -1.05
N THR A 251 72.94 71.90 0.19
CA THR A 251 73.03 73.21 0.83
C THR A 251 74.48 73.57 1.16
N ARG A 252 75.29 72.60 1.62
CA ARG A 252 76.73 72.78 1.86
C ARG A 252 77.50 73.03 0.55
N LEU A 253 77.19 72.28 -0.51
CA LEU A 253 77.78 72.48 -1.84
C LEU A 253 77.45 73.85 -2.40
N LYS A 254 76.19 74.30 -2.33
CA LYS A 254 75.81 75.66 -2.75
C LYS A 254 76.63 76.72 -2.03
N LYS A 255 76.81 76.63 -0.70
CA LYS A 255 77.64 77.57 0.07
C LYS A 255 79.11 77.59 -0.36
N GLN A 256 79.71 76.43 -0.69
CA GLN A 256 81.08 76.38 -1.19
C GLN A 256 81.23 77.04 -2.58
N TYR A 257 80.24 76.86 -3.47
CA TYR A 257 80.24 77.51 -4.77
C TYR A 257 80.08 79.03 -4.70
N THR A 258 79.32 79.56 -3.74
CA THR A 258 79.21 81.02 -3.53
C THR A 258 80.47 81.65 -2.93
N GLN A 259 81.31 80.90 -2.22
CA GLN A 259 82.59 81.40 -1.69
C GLN A 259 83.72 81.40 -2.72
N LYS A 260 83.64 80.61 -3.80
CA LYS A 260 84.62 80.61 -4.92
C LYS A 260 84.36 81.67 -6.00
N LYS A 261 83.25 82.40 -5.94
CA LYS A 261 82.93 83.54 -6.82
C LYS A 261 82.92 84.86 -6.03
N LYS A 262 84.08 85.26 -5.52
CA LYS A 262 84.36 86.65 -5.13
C LYS A 262 85.75 87.00 -5.67
N PRO A 263 85.86 87.72 -6.81
CA PRO A 263 87.05 88.52 -7.09
C PRO A 263 87.16 89.69 -6.10
#